data_AF-A0A354T923-F1
#
_entry.id   AF-A0A354T923-F1
#
_cell.length_a   1.000
_cell.length_b   1.000
_cell.length_c   1.000
_cell.angle_alpha   90.00
_cell.angle_beta   90.00
_cell.angle_gamma   90.00
#
_symmetry.space_group_name_H-M   'P 1'
#
loop_
_entity.id
_entity.type
_entity.pdbx_description
1 polymer ?
#
loop_
_entity_poly.entity_id
_entity_poly.type
_entity_poly.pdbx_seq_one_letter_code
_entity_poly.pdbx_strand_id
1 'polypeptide(L)'
;MPIHCPITLPRLSSQEFAELDYAVMAHAFAAHRELGRLADETIYQADFAAHLGSAGLASQREVPVTVSFRSFTRLDHRDAP
;
A
#
# COMPACT_ATOMS: atom_id res chain seq x y z
N MET A 1 -16.29 16.62 -0.99
CA MET A 1 -16.33 15.19 -0.61
C MET A 1 -15.10 14.93 0.24
N PRO A 2 -15.15 15.17 1.56
CA PRO A 2 -14.03 14.87 2.43
C PRO A 2 -13.75 13.36 2.44
N ILE A 3 -12.45 13.04 2.36
CA ILE A 3 -11.90 11.69 2.45
C ILE A 3 -11.17 11.63 3.78
N HIS A 4 -11.60 10.74 4.66
CA HIS A 4 -10.95 10.48 5.95
C HIS A 4 -10.18 9.17 5.87
N CYS A 5 -8.89 9.25 6.14
CA CYS A 5 -7.99 8.11 6.24
C CYS A 5 -7.51 8.01 7.70
N PRO A 6 -7.67 6.86 8.38
CA PRO A 6 -7.31 6.71 9.78
C PRO A 6 -5.79 6.56 10.00
N ILE A 7 -5.03 6.37 8.93
CA ILE A 7 -3.56 6.28 8.99
C ILE A 7 -2.93 7.66 8.79
N THR A 8 -1.87 7.90 9.56
CA THR A 8 -1.04 9.10 9.40
C THR A 8 -0.01 8.83 8.31
N LEU A 9 -0.08 9.57 7.22
CA LEU A 9 0.93 9.54 6.17
C LEU A 9 1.97 10.64 6.48
N PRO A 10 3.19 10.28 6.90
CA PRO A 10 4.23 11.28 7.13
C PRO A 10 4.55 12.00 5.82
N ARG A 11 4.80 13.30 5.89
CA ARG A 11 5.32 14.05 4.74
C ARG A 11 6.80 13.74 4.61
N LEU A 12 7.15 13.04 3.53
CA LEU A 12 8.51 12.78 3.13
C LEU A 12 9.01 13.90 2.21
N SER A 13 10.29 14.24 2.31
CA SER A 13 10.98 14.98 1.26
C SER A 13 11.10 14.14 -0.01
N SER A 14 11.39 14.78 -1.14
CA SER A 14 11.60 14.07 -2.41
C SER A 14 12.72 13.02 -2.33
N GLN A 15 13.77 13.28 -1.54
CA GLN A 15 14.88 12.36 -1.38
C GLN A 15 14.47 11.14 -0.54
N GLU A 16 13.86 11.35 0.62
CA GLU A 16 13.37 10.25 1.48
C GLU A 16 12.36 9.37 0.73
N PHE A 17 11.49 10.00 -0.07
CA PHE A 17 10.55 9.26 -0.92
C PHE A 17 11.27 8.43 -1.98
N ALA A 18 12.28 8.99 -2.67
CA ALA A 18 13.01 8.27 -3.71
C ALA A 18 13.81 7.08 -3.13
N GLU A 19 14.42 7.24 -1.95
CA GLU A 19 15.14 6.16 -1.26
C GLU A 19 14.18 5.03 -0.85
N LEU A 20 13.02 5.38 -0.31
CA LEU A 20 11.98 4.41 0.05
C LEU A 20 11.42 3.71 -1.20
N ASP A 21 11.08 4.46 -2.24
CA ASP A 21 10.54 3.93 -3.50
C ASP A 21 11.52 2.93 -4.13
N TYR A 22 12.81 3.29 -4.22
CA TYR A 22 13.82 2.39 -4.77
C TYR A 22 13.95 1.08 -3.98
N ALA A 23 13.90 1.15 -2.65
CA ALA A 23 13.95 -0.03 -1.79
C ALA A 23 12.71 -0.92 -1.98
N VAL A 24 11.51 -0.33 -1.97
CA VAL A 24 10.23 -1.05 -2.10
C VAL A 24 10.08 -1.68 -3.48
N MET A 25 10.49 -0.97 -4.54
CA MET A 25 10.36 -1.45 -5.93
C MET A 25 11.16 -2.73 -6.20
N ALA A 26 12.31 -2.91 -5.55
CA ALA A 26 13.08 -4.16 -5.66
C ALA A 26 12.26 -5.38 -5.20
N HIS A 27 11.49 -5.23 -4.11
CA HIS A 27 10.59 -6.26 -3.60
C HIS A 27 9.38 -6.48 -4.52
N ALA A 28 8.84 -5.41 -5.12
CA ALA A 28 7.74 -5.52 -6.06
C ALA A 28 8.13 -6.32 -7.31
N PHE A 29 9.33 -6.06 -7.85
CA PHE A 29 9.85 -6.83 -8.98
C PHE A 29 10.11 -8.31 -8.63
N ALA A 30 10.55 -8.60 -7.41
CA ALA A 30 10.73 -9.97 -6.95
C ALA A 30 9.40 -10.73 -6.90
N ALA A 31 8.39 -10.17 -6.23
CA ALA A 31 7.03 -10.73 -6.17
C ALA A 31 6.43 -10.90 -7.58
N HIS A 32 6.60 -9.90 -8.45
CA HIS A 32 6.07 -9.95 -9.82
C HIS A 32 6.74 -11.02 -10.68
N ARG A 33 8.05 -11.25 -10.50
CA ARG A 33 8.77 -12.30 -11.22
C ARG A 33 8.24 -13.71 -10.88
N GLU A 34 7.84 -13.93 -9.64
CA GLU A 34 7.39 -15.24 -9.16
C GLU A 34 5.89 -15.46 -9.43
N LEU A 35 5.08 -14.43 -9.17
CA LEU A 35 3.63 -14.53 -9.09
C LEU A 35 2.89 -13.75 -10.18
N GLY A 36 3.56 -12.87 -10.92
CA GLY A 36 2.92 -11.98 -11.91
C GLY A 36 2.13 -12.72 -12.99
N ARG A 37 2.54 -13.94 -13.34
CA ARG A 37 1.83 -14.80 -14.30
C ARG A 37 0.50 -15.36 -13.78
N LEU A 38 0.29 -15.39 -12.47
CA LEU A 38 -0.91 -15.94 -11.85
C LEU A 38 -2.07 -14.95 -11.90
N ALA A 39 -1.77 -13.65 -12.05
CA ALA A 39 -2.74 -12.55 -12.08
C ALA A 39 -3.73 -12.57 -10.89
N ASP A 40 -3.30 -13.11 -9.75
CA ASP A 40 -4.07 -13.13 -8.51
C ASP A 40 -3.57 -12.02 -7.58
N GLU A 41 -4.38 -10.98 -7.45
CA GLU A 41 -4.05 -9.79 -6.67
C GLU A 41 -3.96 -10.08 -5.18
N THR A 42 -4.79 -10.98 -4.64
CA THR A 42 -4.78 -11.31 -3.22
C THR A 42 -3.48 -12.01 -2.83
N ILE A 43 -3.04 -12.97 -3.67
CA ILE A 43 -1.78 -13.68 -3.47
C ILE A 43 -0.60 -12.72 -3.67
N TYR A 44 -0.64 -11.89 -4.71
CA TYR A 44 0.41 -10.91 -4.99
C TYR A 44 0.61 -9.92 -3.82
N GLN A 45 -0.49 -9.36 -3.31
CA GLN A 45 -0.46 -8.44 -2.18
C GLN A 45 0.07 -9.09 -0.90
N ALA A 46 -0.35 -10.33 -0.61
CA ALA A 46 0.08 -11.04 0.58
C ALA A 46 1.58 -11.37 0.54
N ASP A 47 2.06 -11.84 -0.61
CA ASP A 47 3.47 -12.14 -0.85
C ASP A 47 4.34 -10.88 -0.79
N PHE A 48 3.91 -9.81 -1.46
CA PHE A 48 4.63 -8.55 -1.44
C PHE A 48 4.74 -7.96 -0.02
N ALA A 49 3.68 -8.02 0.78
CA ALA A 49 3.73 -7.62 2.18
C ALA A 49 4.68 -8.50 3.02
N ALA A 50 4.74 -9.80 2.75
CA ALA A 50 5.69 -10.70 3.41
C ALA A 50 7.14 -10.34 3.06
N HIS A 51 7.42 -10.03 1.79
CA HIS A 51 8.73 -9.55 1.35
C HIS A 51 9.15 -8.26 2.07
N LEU A 52 8.27 -7.27 2.13
CA LEU A 52 8.52 -6.02 2.84
C LEU A 52 8.76 -6.25 4.34
N GLY A 53 7.93 -7.08 4.98
CA GLY A 53 8.11 -7.45 6.39
C GLY A 53 9.45 -8.13 6.66
N SER A 54 9.91 -9.01 5.75
CA SER A 54 11.21 -9.67 5.86
C SER A 54 12.39 -8.70 5.72
N ALA A 55 12.21 -7.58 5.02
CA ALA A 55 13.18 -6.51 4.86
C ALA A 55 13.13 -5.48 6.00
N GLY A 56 12.29 -5.67 7.01
CA GLY A 56 12.10 -4.72 8.12
C GLY A 56 11.21 -3.52 7.76
N LEU A 57 10.51 -3.56 6.62
CA LEU A 57 9.59 -2.53 6.18
C LEU A 57 8.16 -2.91 6.61
N ALA A 58 7.64 -2.20 7.61
CA ALA A 58 6.26 -2.38 8.04
C ALA A 58 5.30 -1.82 6.98
N SER A 59 4.38 -2.66 6.50
CA SER A 59 3.37 -2.28 5.50
C SER A 59 1.95 -2.59 6.00
N GLN A 60 0.99 -1.81 5.52
CA GLN A 60 -0.44 -2.06 5.72
C GLN A 60 -1.10 -2.21 4.35
N ARG A 61 -2.13 -3.05 4.26
CA ARG A 61 -2.87 -3.30 3.01
C ARG A 61 -4.34 -2.99 3.24
N GLU A 62 -5.03 -2.54 2.19
CA GLU A 62 -6.49 -2.33 2.20
C GLU A 62 -7.00 -1.54 3.42
N VAL A 63 -6.32 -0.45 3.79
CA VAL A 63 -6.69 0.38 4.93
C VAL A 63 -8.04 1.06 4.66
N PRO A 64 -8.98 1.04 5.63
CA PRO A 64 -10.29 1.64 5.45
C PRO A 64 -10.20 3.16 5.25
N VAL A 65 -10.87 3.66 4.22
CA VAL A 65 -11.04 5.07 3.92
C VAL A 65 -12.52 5.40 3.94
N THR A 66 -12.88 6.45 4.68
CA THR A 66 -14.25 6.93 4.76
C THR A 66 -14.44 8.12 3.83
N VAL A 67 -15.38 8.01 2.90
CA VAL A 67 -15.77 9.12 2.01
C VAL A 67 -17.15 9.60 2.44
N SER A 68 -17.29 10.90 2.67
CA SER A 68 -18.59 11.49 3.01
C SER A 68 -19.01 12.62 2.05
N PHE A 69 -20.32 12.74 1.84
CA PHE A 69 -20.96 13.78 1.07
C PHE A 69 -22.32 14.13 1.66
N ARG A 70 -22.46 15.33 2.24
CA ARG A 70 -23.65 15.76 2.97
C ARG A 70 -24.00 14.73 4.07
N SER A 71 -25.16 14.08 4.01
CA SER A 71 -25.58 13.03 4.95
C SER A 71 -25.16 11.62 4.56
N PHE A 72 -24.56 11.43 3.38
CA PHE A 72 -24.14 10.13 2.89
C PHE A 72 -22.70 9.83 3.31
N THR A 73 -22.45 8.63 3.82
CA THR A 73 -21.12 8.13 4.20
C THR A 73 -20.92 6.73 3.62
N ARG A 74 -19.76 6.50 2.99
CA ARG A 74 -19.33 5.19 2.47
C ARG A 74 -17.97 4.83 3.08
N LEU A 75 -17.87 3.61 3.59
CA LEU A 75 -16.60 3.00 3.96
C LEU A 75 -16.07 2.23 2.76
N ASP A 76 -14.83 2.51 2.38
CA ASP A 76 -14.11 1.87 1.29
C ASP A 76 -12.80 1.29 1.85
N HIS A 77 -12.22 0.28 1.24
CA HIS A 77 -10.88 -0.20 1.62
C HIS A 77 -9.91 0.21 0.52
N ARG A 78 -8.86 0.94 0.89
CA ARG A 78 -7.87 1.45 -0.06
C ARG A 78 -6.49 0.99 0.37
N ASP A 79 -5.70 0.48 -0.56
CA ASP A 79 -4.31 0.16 -0.27
C ASP A 79 -3.56 1.40 0.23
N ALA A 80 -2.88 1.24 1.37
CA ALA A 80 -2.04 2.29 1.93
C ALA A 80 -0.81 2.49 1.03
N PRO A 81 -0.38 3.74 0.80
CA PRO A 81 0.80 4.05 0.01
C PRO A 81 2.10 3.59 0.69
#